data_AF-A0A7C5Y0K9-F1
#
_entry.id   AF-A0A7C5Y0K9-F1
#
_cell.length_a   1.000
_cell.length_b   1.000
_cell.length_c   1.000
_cell.angle_alpha   90.00
_cell.angle_beta   90.00
_cell.angle_gamma   90.00
#
_symmetry.space_group_name_H-M   'P 1'
#
loop_
_entity.id
_entity.type
_entity.pdbx_description
1 polymer ?
#
loop_
_entity_poly.entity_id
_entity_poly.type
_entity_poly.pdbx_seq_one_letter_code
_entity_poly.pdbx_strand_id
1 'polypeptide(L)' 'MKWEDLKVLIDSEALFTSIPRQTLERLGLKPVSRQRFRAYSGEIIERDIGGAVIEYENRRVIAPVVFGEPTDLPVLGVTT' A
#
# COMPACT_ATOMS: atom_id res chain seq x y z
N MET A 1 -2.57 2.07 -19.67
CA MET A 1 -2.23 1.70 -18.29
C MET A 1 -2.38 2.95 -17.44
N LYS A 2 -3.03 2.88 -16.27
CA LYS A 2 -3.27 4.04 -15.39
C LYS A 2 -2.18 4.09 -14.32
N TRP A 3 -1.77 5.30 -13.95
CA TRP A 3 -0.80 5.58 -12.91
C TRP A 3 -1.13 6.92 -12.25
N GLU A 4 -0.65 7.09 -11.03
CA GLU A 4 -0.86 8.29 -10.24
C GLU A 4 0.37 8.51 -9.34
N ASP A 5 0.89 9.74 -9.34
CA ASP A 5 1.98 10.12 -8.46
C ASP A 5 1.44 10.42 -7.06
N LEU A 6 2.04 9.80 -6.06
CA LEU A 6 1.63 9.94 -4.67
C LEU A 6 2.82 10.31 -3.79
N LYS A 7 2.63 11.29 -2.90
CA LYS A 7 3.58 11.55 -1.82
C LYS A 7 3.35 10.50 -0.73
N VAL A 8 4.42 9.80 -0.39
CA VAL A 8 4.41 8.70 0.58
C VAL A 8 5.51 8.91 1.61
N LEU A 9 5.30 8.40 2.82
CA LEU A 9 6.35 8.24 3.81
C LEU A 9 7.17 7.00 3.47
N ILE A 10 8.49 7.13 3.39
CA ILE A 10 9.38 5.96 3.29
C ILE A 10 9.58 5.43 4.69
N ASP A 11 9.19 4.17 4.92
CA ASP A 11 9.34 3.52 6.22
C ASP A 11 9.97 2.13 6.05
N SER A 12 11.20 1.99 6.54
CA SER A 12 11.95 0.73 6.51
C SER A 12 11.42 -0.31 7.51
N GLU A 13 10.64 0.10 8.51
CA GLU A 13 10.02 -0.79 9.49
C GLU A 13 8.61 -1.25 9.03
N ALA A 14 8.06 -0.61 7.98
CA ALA A 14 6.84 -1.07 7.33
C ALA A 14 7.15 -2.19 6.33
N LEU A 15 6.64 -3.39 6.60
CA LEU A 15 6.79 -4.54 5.69
C LEU A 15 6.08 -4.35 4.35
N PHE A 16 4.92 -3.70 4.37
CA PHE A 16 4.06 -3.52 3.18
C PHE A 16 3.94 -2.05 2.81
N THR A 17 3.82 -1.80 1.52
CA THR A 17 3.36 -0.51 1.01
C THR A 17 1.86 -0.36 1.30
N SER A 18 1.45 0.78 1.87
CA SER A 18 0.05 1.12 2.14
C SER A 18 -0.35 2.34 1.35
N ILE A 19 -1.41 2.22 0.54
CA ILE A 19 -1.90 3.27 -0.35
C ILE A 19 -3.39 3.50 -0.07
N PRO A 20 -3.88 4.76 -0.07
CA PRO A 20 -5.30 5.04 0.12
C PRO A 20 -6.16 4.22 -0.83
N ARG A 21 -7.19 3.57 -0.28
CA ARG A 21 -8.13 2.75 -1.04
C ARG A 21 -8.65 3.46 -2.29
N GLN A 22 -9.05 4.74 -2.15
CA GLN A 22 -9.63 5.47 -3.28
C GLN A 22 -8.65 5.64 -4.44
N THR A 23 -7.35 5.80 -4.15
CA THR A 23 -6.30 5.87 -5.18
C THR A 23 -6.19 4.53 -5.92
N LEU A 24 -6.11 3.41 -5.19
CA LEU A 24 -6.02 2.08 -5.79
C LEU A 24 -7.25 1.74 -6.64
N GLU A 25 -8.45 2.05 -6.14
CA GLU A 25 -9.71 1.83 -6.85
C GLU A 25 -9.84 2.71 -8.11
N ARG A 26 -9.38 3.97 -8.07
CA ARG A 26 -9.33 4.86 -9.24
C ARG A 26 -8.41 4.34 -10.34
N LEU A 27 -7.32 3.69 -9.94
CA LEU A 27 -6.40 2.99 -10.84
C LEU A 27 -6.98 1.66 -11.36
N GLY A 28 -8.11 1.20 -10.81
CA GLY A 28 -8.82 0.00 -11.22
C GLY A 28 -8.35 -1.28 -10.51
N LEU A 29 -7.56 -1.16 -9.45
CA LEU A 29 -7.14 -2.29 -8.64
C LEU A 29 -8.29 -2.76 -7.75
N LYS A 30 -8.34 -4.07 -7.51
CA LYS A 30 -9.28 -4.72 -6.61
C LYS A 30 -8.52 -5.52 -5.56
N PRO A 31 -9.02 -5.59 -4.31
CA PRO A 31 -8.50 -6.54 -3.33
C PRO A 31 -8.51 -7.97 -3.88
N VAL A 32 -7.46 -8.73 -3.57
CA VAL A 32 -7.31 -10.16 -3.89
C VAL A 32 -7.32 -11.03 -2.64
N SER A 33 -7.01 -10.47 -1.48
CA SER A 33 -7.05 -11.15 -0.20
C SER A 33 -7.24 -10.14 0.94
N ARG A 34 -7.44 -10.66 2.16
CA ARG A 34 -7.51 -9.87 3.38
C ARG A 34 -6.58 -10.45 4.43
N GLN A 35 -5.84 -9.60 5.13
CA GLN A 35 -4.79 -10.03 6.06
C GLN A 35 -4.81 -9.19 7.34
N ARG A 36 -4.40 -9.82 8.45
CA ARG A 36 -4.24 -9.16 9.74
C ARG A 36 -2.84 -8.55 9.85
N PHE A 37 -2.78 -7.31 10.32
CA PHE A 37 -1.56 -6.54 10.55
C PHE A 37 -1.53 -6.03 11.98
N ARG A 38 -0.33 -5.85 12.52
CA ARG A 38 -0.14 -5.08 13.74
C ARG A 38 0.13 -3.63 13.35
N ALA A 39 -0.76 -2.72 13.71
CA ALA A 39 -0.57 -1.30 13.49
C ALA A 39 0.47 -0.72 14.45
N TYR A 40 0.96 0.50 14.20
CA TYR A 40 1.88 1.20 15.11
C TYR A 40 1.29 1.42 16.50
N SER A 41 -0.04 1.51 16.63
CA SER A 41 -0.74 1.56 17.92
C SER A 41 -0.65 0.25 18.72
N GLY A 42 -0.16 -0.84 18.11
CA GLY A 42 -0.13 -2.18 18.68
C GLY A 42 -1.41 -2.99 18.43
N GLU A 43 -2.49 -2.35 17.97
CA GLU A 43 -3.76 -3.01 17.62
C GLU A 43 -3.59 -3.96 16.43
N ILE A 44 -4.33 -5.08 16.47
CA ILE A 44 -4.46 -5.96 15.31
C ILE A 44 -5.59 -5.42 14.43
N ILE A 45 -5.24 -4.96 13.25
CA ILE A 45 -6.17 -4.49 12.22
C ILE A 45 -6.27 -5.52 11.10
N GLU A 46 -7.38 -5.51 10.38
CA GLU A 46 -7.57 -6.33 9.20
C GLU A 46 -7.73 -5.44 7.96
N ARG A 47 -6.93 -5.70 6.92
CA ARG A 47 -6.88 -4.88 5.71
C ARG A 47 -6.91 -5.72 4.44
N ASP A 48 -7.51 -5.14 3.41
CA ASP A 48 -7.50 -5.68 2.07
C ASP A 48 -6.11 -5.53 1.43
N ILE A 49 -5.73 -6.51 0.63
CA ILE A 49 -4.44 -6.57 -0.08
C ILE A 49 -4.68 -6.74 -1.57
N GLY A 50 -3.89 -6.06 -2.39
CA GLY A 50 -3.83 -6.22 -3.85
C GLY A 50 -2.39 -6.25 -4.35
N GLY A 51 -2.21 -6.30 -5.67
CA GLY A 51 -0.91 -6.14 -6.31
C GLY A 51 -0.86 -4.87 -7.15
N ALA A 52 0.19 -4.08 -6.98
CA ALA A 52 0.42 -2.87 -7.78
C ALA A 52 1.84 -2.87 -8.37
N VAL A 53 2.00 -2.15 -9.48
CA VAL A 53 3.32 -1.79 -9.98
C VAL A 53 3.70 -0.45 -9.36
N ILE A 54 4.81 -0.43 -8.63
CA ILE A 54 5.35 0.77 -7.98
C ILE A 54 6.61 1.19 -8.73
N GLU A 55 6.75 2.49 -8.97
CA GLU A 55 7.95 3.08 -9.55
C GLU A 55 8.51 4.13 -8.58
N TYR A 56 9.79 3.98 -8.21
CA TYR A 56 10.51 4.90 -7.34
C TYR A 56 11.98 4.95 -7.75
N GLU A 57 12.55 6.14 -7.92
CA GLU A 57 13.94 6.35 -8.36
C GLU A 57 14.33 5.52 -9.61
N ASN A 58 13.48 5.52 -10.64
CA ASN A 58 13.63 4.72 -11.87
C ASN A 58 13.67 3.19 -11.66
N ARG A 59 13.31 2.70 -10.47
CA ARG A 59 13.15 1.27 -10.17
C ARG A 59 11.68 0.94 -10.16
N ARG A 60 11.32 -0.13 -10.88
CA ARG A 60 9.94 -0.57 -11.03
C ARG A 60 9.79 -1.98 -10.49
N VAL A 61 8.86 -2.17 -9.56
CA VAL A 61 8.62 -3.45 -8.89
C VAL A 61 7.13 -3.77 -8.87
N ILE A 62 6.80 -5.06 -8.85
CA ILE A 62 5.45 -5.53 -8.53
C ILE A 62 5.45 -5.86 -7.03
N ALA A 63 4.54 -5.25 -6.30
CA ALA A 63 4.52 -5.30 -4.85
C ALA A 63 3.09 -5.57 -4.34
N PRO A 64 2.91 -6.36 -3.26
CA PRO A 64 1.67 -6.34 -2.51
C PRO A 64 1.43 -4.95 -1.92
N VAL A 65 0.20 -4.45 -2.07
CA VAL A 65 -0.24 -3.17 -1.52
C VAL A 65 -1.41 -3.36 -0.58
N VAL A 66 -1.33 -2.72 0.58
CA VAL A 66 -2.41 -2.60 1.54
C VAL A 66 -3.35 -1.49 1.07
N PHE A 67 -4.65 -1.78 1.04
CA PHE A 67 -5.69 -0.77 0.85
C PHE A 67 -5.88 -0.05 2.19
N GLY A 68 -5.26 1.13 2.32
CA GLY A 68 -5.32 1.98 3.51
C GLY A 68 -6.68 2.65 3.68
N GLU A 69 -7.03 2.93 4.94
CA GLU A 69 -8.23 3.69 5.31
C GLU A 69 -8.01 5.20 5.10
N PRO A 70 -9.07 6.02 5.03
CA PRO A 70 -8.96 7.47 4.75
C PRO A 70 -8.06 8.24 5.72
N THR A 71 -7.86 7.75 6.94
CA THR A 71 -7.02 8.35 7.97
C THR A 71 -5.57 7.87 7.95
N ASP A 72 -5.27 6.82 7.17
CA ASP A 72 -3.96 6.21 7.12
C ASP A 72 -3.02 7.09 6.27
N LEU A 73 -1.80 7.31 6.76
CA LEU A 73 -0.75 7.94 5.96
C LEU A 73 -0.32 6.97 4.84
N PRO A 74 -0.14 7.45 3.59
CA PRO A 74 0.47 6.63 2.55
C PRO A 74 1.91 6.28 2.89
N VAL A 75 2.28 5.01 2.79
CA VAL A 75 3.59 4.48 3.17
C VAL A 75 4.18 3.64 2.05
N LEU A 76 5.45 3.88 1.73
CA LEU A 76 6.29 2.98 0.94
C LEU A 76 7.11 2.12 1.90
N GLY A 77 6.75 0.84 1.97
CA GLY A 77 7.42 -0.16 2.80
C GLY A 77 8.53 -0.90 2.06
N VAL A 78 9.29 -1.72 2.78
CA VAL A 78 10.47 -2.44 2.23
C VAL A 78 10.14 -3.47 1.14
N THR A 79 8.90 -3.95 1.14
CA THR A 79 8.23 -4.90 0.26
C THR A 79 9.05 -6.08 -0.31
N THR A 80 8.65 -7.30 0.10
CA THR A 80 9.16 -8.63 -0.27
C THR A 80 8.94 -9.02 -1.73
#